data_AF-A0A3S1PDS6-F1
#
_entry.id   AF-A0A3S1PDS6-F1
#
_cell.length_a   1.000
_cell.length_b   1.000
_cell.length_c   1.000
_cell.angle_alpha   90.00
_cell.angle_beta   90.00
_cell.angle_gamma   90.00
#
_symmetry.space_group_name_H-M   'P 1'
#
loop_
_entity.id
_entity.type
_entity.pdbx_description
1 polymer ?
#
loop_
_entity_poly.entity_id
_entity_poly.type
_entity_poly.pdbx_seq_one_letter_code
_entity_poly.pdbx_strand_id
1 'polypeptide(L)'
;AYDITWIASREERMLDENLLSLGRRSAIERAAYLIAFIGSRAKVVGLNGNQSVQIPITQQHIADTLGLSLVHTNKTIRKLMDRKLIVWRDGGCVVSDNEGLKRLAGWEGLGEARRPLI
;
A
#
# COMPACT_ATOMS: atom_id res chain seq x y z
N ALA A 1 -18.73 3.09 0.59
CA ALA A 1 -18.59 1.77 -0.06
C ALA A 1 -17.90 1.83 -1.43
N TYR A 2 -17.59 3.01 -2.00
CA TYR A 2 -16.90 3.16 -3.29
C TYR A 2 -15.36 2.98 -3.22
N ASP A 3 -14.75 3.00 -2.03
CA ASP A 3 -13.28 3.00 -1.90
C ASP A 3 -12.63 1.65 -2.19
N ILE A 4 -13.35 0.53 -2.01
CA ILE A 4 -12.84 -0.82 -2.28
C ILE A 4 -12.92 -1.14 -3.78
N THR A 5 -13.95 -0.65 -4.48
CA THR A 5 -14.15 -0.86 -5.92
C THR A 5 -13.00 -0.30 -6.77
N TRP A 6 -12.32 0.74 -6.28
CA TRP A 6 -11.22 1.38 -6.97
C TRP A 6 -9.93 0.54 -7.00
N ILE A 7 -9.75 -0.35 -6.03
CA ILE A 7 -8.59 -1.27 -5.95
C ILE A 7 -8.75 -2.44 -6.94
N ALA A 8 -9.99 -2.86 -7.23
CA ALA A 8 -10.27 -4.13 -7.91
C ALA A 8 -10.19 -4.08 -9.46
N SER A 9 -10.27 -2.91 -10.09
CA SER A 9 -10.68 -2.89 -11.51
C SER A 9 -9.60 -3.23 -12.56
N ARG A 10 -8.33 -3.51 -12.20
CA ARG A 10 -7.36 -4.01 -13.20
C ARG A 10 -6.13 -4.80 -12.73
N GLU A 11 -5.89 -4.96 -11.43
CA GLU A 11 -4.59 -5.50 -10.94
C GLU A 11 -4.70 -6.57 -9.83
N GLU A 12 -5.83 -7.30 -9.76
CA GLU A 12 -5.98 -8.44 -8.84
C GLU A 12 -4.83 -9.46 -8.98
N ARG A 13 -4.33 -9.72 -10.20
CA ARG A 13 -3.24 -10.69 -10.41
C ARG A 13 -1.89 -10.27 -9.83
N MET A 14 -1.58 -8.98 -9.80
CA MET A 14 -0.27 -8.48 -9.33
C MET A 14 -0.23 -8.37 -7.81
N LEU A 15 -1.35 -7.96 -7.21
CA LEU A 15 -1.55 -8.10 -5.77
C LEU A 15 -1.55 -9.57 -5.38
N ASP A 16 -2.21 -10.46 -6.12
CA ASP A 16 -2.23 -11.88 -5.79
C ASP A 16 -0.83 -12.50 -5.86
N GLU A 17 -0.04 -12.38 -6.94
CA GLU A 17 1.29 -13.03 -6.97
C GLU A 17 2.23 -12.52 -5.87
N ASN A 18 2.18 -11.22 -5.55
CA ASN A 18 3.05 -10.64 -4.54
C ASN A 18 2.50 -10.79 -3.12
N LEU A 19 1.18 -10.83 -2.96
CA LEU A 19 0.50 -11.21 -1.73
C LEU A 19 0.73 -12.70 -1.50
N LEU A 20 0.40 -13.63 -2.40
CA LEU A 20 0.66 -15.09 -2.37
C LEU A 20 2.12 -15.48 -2.02
N SER A 21 3.10 -14.59 -2.17
CA SER A 21 4.41 -14.71 -1.51
C SER A 21 4.37 -14.67 0.04
N LEU A 22 3.16 -14.62 0.62
CA LEU A 22 2.77 -14.55 2.03
C LEU A 22 3.64 -15.41 2.96
N GLY A 23 4.06 -16.59 2.49
CA GLY A 23 4.86 -17.53 3.28
C GLY A 23 6.29 -17.07 3.57
N ARG A 24 6.83 -16.09 2.82
CA ARG A 24 8.23 -15.64 2.97
C ARG A 24 8.39 -14.20 3.46
N ARG A 25 7.33 -13.40 3.46
CA ARG A 25 7.37 -11.99 3.89
C ARG A 25 6.77 -11.81 5.28
N SER A 26 7.47 -11.06 6.12
CA SER A 26 6.98 -10.60 7.41
C SER A 26 5.77 -9.67 7.27
N ALA A 27 4.97 -9.54 8.33
CA ALA A 27 3.79 -8.68 8.33
C ALA A 27 4.10 -7.22 7.95
N ILE A 28 5.26 -6.71 8.35
CA ILE A 28 5.68 -5.33 8.03
C ILE A 28 6.00 -5.14 6.56
N GLU A 29 6.64 -6.12 5.91
CA GLU A 29 6.96 -6.06 4.48
C GLU A 29 5.68 -6.14 3.64
N ARG A 30 4.71 -6.96 4.06
CA ARG A 30 3.39 -7.06 3.44
C ARG A 30 2.58 -5.77 3.57
N ALA A 31 2.58 -5.16 4.77
CA ALA A 31 1.92 -3.87 4.98
C ALA A 31 2.61 -2.75 4.19
N ALA A 32 3.94 -2.75 4.14
CA ALA A 32 4.70 -1.80 3.34
C ALA A 32 4.35 -1.91 1.86
N TYR A 33 4.26 -3.14 1.33
CA TYR A 33 3.85 -3.40 -0.04
C TYR A 33 2.45 -2.85 -0.33
N LEU A 34 1.45 -3.22 0.48
CA LEU A 34 0.07 -2.79 0.29
C LEU A 34 -0.06 -1.26 0.25
N ILE A 35 0.58 -0.58 1.21
CA ILE A 35 0.53 0.89 1.29
C ILE A 35 1.27 1.53 0.11
N ALA A 36 2.45 1.03 -0.25
CA ALA A 36 3.20 1.54 -1.40
C ALA A 36 2.43 1.35 -2.72
N PHE A 37 1.76 0.21 -2.87
CA PHE A 37 0.94 -0.11 -4.03
C PHE A 37 -0.22 0.87 -4.17
N ILE A 38 -1.04 1.01 -3.12
CA ILE A 38 -2.18 1.93 -3.13
C ILE A 38 -1.71 3.38 -3.29
N GLY A 39 -0.64 3.79 -2.61
CA GLY A 39 -0.07 5.13 -2.73
C GLY A 39 0.45 5.44 -4.13
N SER A 40 1.13 4.48 -4.77
CA SER A 40 1.62 4.61 -6.15
C SER A 40 0.44 4.71 -7.13
N ARG A 41 -0.62 3.91 -6.93
CA ARG A 41 -1.85 3.97 -7.74
C ARG A 41 -2.57 5.30 -7.61
N ALA A 42 -2.76 5.77 -6.38
CA ALA A 42 -3.39 7.06 -6.10
C ALA A 42 -2.59 8.22 -6.73
N LYS A 43 -1.26 8.16 -6.74
CA LYS A 43 -0.41 9.14 -7.42
C LYS A 43 -0.58 9.12 -8.95
N VAL A 44 -0.74 7.95 -9.55
CA VAL A 44 -0.95 7.79 -11.01
C VAL A 44 -2.29 8.37 -11.46
N VAL A 45 -3.31 8.42 -10.61
CA VAL A 45 -4.60 9.05 -10.96
C VAL A 45 -4.75 10.47 -10.45
N GLY A 46 -3.99 10.86 -9.43
CA GLY A 46 -3.84 12.23 -8.95
C GLY A 46 -2.78 13.04 -9.69
N LEU A 47 -2.41 12.65 -10.92
CA LEU A 47 -1.46 13.28 -11.85
C LEU A 47 -1.19 14.77 -11.56
N ASN A 48 -0.07 15.08 -10.88
CA ASN A 48 0.64 16.38 -10.85
C ASN A 48 0.70 17.16 -9.52
N GLY A 49 0.61 16.49 -8.37
CA GLY A 49 0.94 17.11 -7.08
C GLY A 49 2.26 16.59 -6.49
N ASN A 50 3.15 17.50 -6.07
CA ASN A 50 4.32 17.17 -5.22
C ASN A 50 3.93 16.94 -3.74
N GLN A 51 2.65 16.72 -3.47
CA GLN A 51 2.10 16.57 -2.13
C GLN A 51 2.08 15.10 -1.69
N SER A 52 2.20 14.89 -0.38
CA SER A 52 2.08 13.58 0.25
C SER A 52 0.73 12.95 -0.07
N VAL A 53 0.74 11.69 -0.52
CA VAL A 53 -0.48 10.95 -0.88
C VAL A 53 -1.21 10.52 0.39
N GLN A 54 -2.46 10.97 0.56
CA GLN A 54 -3.35 10.48 1.61
C GLN A 54 -4.24 9.37 1.04
N ILE A 55 -4.19 8.21 1.68
CA ILE A 55 -4.97 7.03 1.36
C ILE A 55 -6.08 6.90 2.41
N PRO A 56 -7.37 6.94 2.04
CA PRO A 56 -8.48 6.76 2.97
C PRO A 56 -8.65 5.27 3.34
N ILE A 57 -7.68 4.72 4.09
CA ILE A 57 -7.66 3.33 4.54
C ILE A 57 -7.62 3.27 6.07
N THR A 58 -8.37 2.34 6.65
CA THR A 58 -8.38 2.08 8.09
C THR A 58 -7.43 0.93 8.45
N GLN A 59 -7.06 0.83 9.73
CA GLN A 59 -6.28 -0.32 10.21
C GLN A 59 -7.08 -1.62 10.10
N GLN A 60 -8.42 -1.56 10.20
CA GLN A 60 -9.28 -2.71 9.96
C GLN A 60 -9.20 -3.19 8.51
N HIS A 61 -9.27 -2.29 7.53
CA HIS A 61 -9.09 -2.67 6.12
C HIS A 61 -7.75 -3.36 5.88
N ILE A 62 -6.66 -2.89 6.51
CA ILE A 62 -5.35 -3.55 6.41
C ILE A 62 -5.35 -4.92 7.08
N ALA A 63 -5.98 -5.04 8.25
CA ALA A 63 -6.12 -6.31 8.96
C ALA A 63 -6.83 -7.35 8.10
N ASP A 64 -7.98 -6.98 7.54
CA ASP A 64 -8.79 -7.85 6.68
C ASP A 64 -8.04 -8.22 5.40
N THR A 65 -7.39 -7.25 4.75
CA THR A 65 -6.62 -7.48 3.51
C THR A 65 -5.42 -8.40 3.73
N LEU A 66 -4.74 -8.28 4.88
CA LEU A 66 -3.54 -9.05 5.17
C LEU A 66 -3.83 -10.30 6.02
N GLY A 67 -5.08 -10.58 6.38
CA GLY A 67 -5.42 -11.67 7.30
C GLY A 67 -4.69 -11.58 8.64
N LEU A 68 -4.42 -10.36 9.12
CA LEU A 68 -3.77 -10.09 10.40
C LEU A 68 -4.84 -9.79 11.45
N SER A 69 -4.58 -10.15 12.71
CA SER A 69 -5.42 -9.62 13.80
C SER A 69 -5.25 -8.11 13.93
N LEU A 70 -6.28 -7.39 14.36
CA LEU A 70 -6.23 -5.94 14.52
C LEU A 70 -5.07 -5.49 15.42
N VAL A 71 -4.81 -6.21 16.51
CA VAL A 71 -3.67 -5.91 17.42
C VAL A 71 -2.32 -6.08 16.70
N HIS A 72 -2.17 -7.10 15.85
CA HIS A 72 -0.94 -7.30 15.08
C HIS A 72 -0.80 -6.23 13.99
N THR A 73 -1.90 -5.83 13.36
CA THR A 73 -1.94 -4.73 12.40
C THR A 73 -1.48 -3.43 13.06
N ASN A 74 -2.00 -3.09 14.23
CA ASN A 74 -1.63 -1.85 14.94
C ASN A 74 -0.14 -1.81 15.26
N LYS A 75 0.43 -2.92 15.74
CA LYS A 75 1.88 -3.05 15.97
C LYS A 75 2.67 -2.88 14.67
N THR A 76 2.19 -3.43 13.58
CA THR A 76 2.83 -3.35 12.26
C THR A 76 2.83 -1.93 11.72
N ILE A 77 1.68 -1.26 11.76
CA ILE A 77 1.53 0.15 11.36
C ILE A 77 2.41 1.06 12.22
N ARG A 78 2.50 0.80 13.53
CA ARG A 78 3.39 1.55 14.41
C ARG A 78 4.85 1.44 13.99
N LYS A 79 5.33 0.24 13.64
CA LYS A 79 6.70 0.06 13.13
C LYS A 79 6.96 0.85 11.83
N LEU A 80 5.97 1.00 10.95
CA LEU A 80 6.10 1.82 9.75
C LEU A 80 6.14 3.32 10.09
N MET A 81 5.35 3.77 11.07
CA MET A 81 5.39 5.15 11.58
C MET A 81 6.72 5.47 12.27
N ASP A 82 7.24 4.56 13.10
CA ASP A 82 8.52 4.73 13.79
C ASP A 82 9.69 4.84 12.80
N ARG A 83 9.57 4.18 11.64
CA ARG A 83 10.49 4.30 10.50
C ARG A 83 10.27 5.55 9.64
N LYS A 84 9.30 6.41 9.99
CA LYS A 84 8.90 7.63 9.27
C LYS A 84 8.46 7.38 7.83
N LEU A 85 7.99 6.17 7.51
CA LEU A 85 7.53 5.81 6.17
C LEU A 85 6.11 6.31 5.91
N ILE A 86 5.30 6.34 6.97
CA ILE A 86 3.90 6.78 6.94
C ILE A 86 3.61 7.65 8.16
N VAL A 87 2.55 8.46 8.05
CA VAL A 87 1.91 9.12 9.17
C VAL A 87 0.45 8.71 9.18
N TRP A 88 -0.06 8.34 10.36
CA TRP A 88 -1.48 8.05 10.54
C TRP A 88 -2.16 9.29 11.13
N ARG A 89 -3.20 9.80 10.47
CA ARG A 89 -4.00 10.96 10.93
C ARG A 89 -5.48 10.67 10.73
N ASP A 90 -6.32 11.55 11.26
CA ASP A 90 -7.75 11.51 10.99
C ASP A 90 -8.00 11.55 9.47
N GLY A 91 -8.72 10.54 8.96
CA GLY A 91 -8.97 10.37 7.52
C GLY A 91 -8.01 9.43 6.78
N GLY A 92 -7.04 8.79 7.45
CA GLY A 92 -6.34 7.63 6.89
C GLY A 92 -4.80 7.67 6.98
N CYS A 93 -4.16 7.02 6.01
CA CYS A 93 -2.71 6.84 5.95
C CYS A 93 -2.09 7.87 5.00
N VAL A 94 -1.17 8.69 5.48
CA VAL A 94 -0.37 9.61 4.66
C VAL A 94 0.97 8.96 4.36
N VAL A 95 1.26 8.74 3.08
CA VAL A 95 2.54 8.19 2.63
C VAL A 95 3.60 9.29 2.64
N SER A 96 4.60 9.13 3.52
CA SER A 96 5.69 10.11 3.70
C SER A 96 6.94 9.74 2.89
N ASP A 97 7.27 8.44 2.83
CA ASP A 97 8.38 7.92 2.01
C ASP A 97 7.93 6.66 1.25
N ASN A 98 7.43 6.87 0.03
CA ASN A 98 6.97 5.78 -0.83
C ASN A 98 8.12 4.87 -1.29
N GLU A 99 9.31 5.43 -1.52
CA GLU A 99 10.48 4.66 -1.94
C GLU A 99 11.02 3.80 -0.79
N GLY A 100 10.97 4.31 0.44
CA GLY A 100 11.26 3.54 1.64
C GLY A 100 10.30 2.36 1.85
N LEU A 101 8.99 2.56 1.60
CA LEU A 101 8.03 1.46 1.64
C LEU A 101 8.31 0.40 0.57
N LYS A 102 8.61 0.82 -0.67
CA LYS A 102 9.01 -0.07 -1.77
C LYS A 102 10.24 -0.92 -1.44
N ARG A 103 11.30 -0.29 -0.93
CA ARG A 103 12.53 -0.99 -0.51
C ARG A 103 12.23 -1.99 0.61
N LEU A 104 11.49 -1.58 1.63
CA LEU A 104 11.10 -2.47 2.72
C LEU A 104 10.26 -3.64 2.22
N ALA A 105 9.40 -3.40 1.24
CA ALA A 105 8.59 -4.42 0.60
C ALA A 105 9.35 -5.30 -0.39
N GLY A 106 10.60 -5.00 -0.75
CA GLY A 106 11.27 -5.64 -1.89
C GLY A 106 10.43 -5.55 -3.17
N TRP A 107 9.85 -4.38 -3.43
CA TRP A 107 8.96 -4.13 -4.57
C TRP A 107 9.42 -2.91 -5.36
N GLU A 108 9.46 -3.02 -6.68
CA GLU A 108 10.02 -1.98 -7.57
C GLU A 108 8.98 -0.91 -7.98
N GLY A 109 7.69 -1.17 -7.78
CA GLY A 109 6.60 -0.28 -8.19
C GLY A 109 5.67 -0.92 -9.21
N LEU A 110 4.78 -0.11 -9.80
CA LEU A 110 3.69 -0.58 -10.68
C LEU A 110 4.16 -1.15 -12.03
N GLY A 111 5.46 -1.24 -12.28
CA GLY A 111 6.01 -1.54 -13.61
C GLY A 111 5.67 -0.44 -14.61
N GLU A 112 6.46 -0.31 -15.68
CA GLU A 112 6.01 0.47 -16.82
C GLU A 112 4.81 -0.26 -17.42
N ALA A 113 3.61 0.24 -17.18
CA ALA A 113 2.52 0.06 -18.11
C ALA A 113 2.92 0.80 -19.41
N ARG A 114 3.82 0.19 -20.20
CA ARG A 114 3.83 0.38 -21.65
C ARG A 114 2.44 -0.05 -22.10
N ARG A 115 1.50 0.91 -22.09
CA ARG A 115 0.41 0.86 -23.04
C ARG A 115 1.10 0.74 -24.39
N PRO A 116 0.94 -0.37 -25.14
CA PRO A 116 1.18 -0.27 -26.56
C PRO A 116 0.20 0.81 -27.01
N LEU A 117 0.73 2.01 -27.29
CA LEU A 117 0.03 2.87 -28.22
C LEU A 117 0.05 2.07 -29.52
N ILE A 118 -1.15 1.88 -30.06
CA ILE A 118 -1.52 1.25 -31.34
C ILE A 118 -1.41 -0.28 -31.41
#